data_AF-A0A9E5ASA3-F1
#
_entry.id   AF-A0A9E5ASA3-F1
#
_cell.length_a   1.000
_cell.length_b   1.000
_cell.length_c   1.000
_cell.angle_alpha   90.00
_cell.angle_beta   90.00
_cell.angle_gamma   90.00
#
_symmetry.space_group_name_H-M   'P 1'
#
loop_
_entity.id
_entity.type
_entity.pdbx_description
1 polymer ?
#
loop_
_entity_poly.entity_id
_entity_poly.type
_entity_poly.pdbx_seq_one_letter_code
_entity_poly.pdbx_strand_id
1 'polypeptide(L)' 'MTPILPPIEYLQNLRMERARQLLISTDQPVADIAAAVGYEEACHFSRLFKKTSGASPQQYRQKSTTRLWKD' A
#
# COMPACT_ATOMS: atom_id res chain seq x y z
N MET A 1 -3.73 19.66 -16.28
CA MET A 1 -4.66 20.00 -15.17
C MET A 1 -4.79 18.78 -14.29
N THR A 2 -4.15 18.76 -13.12
CA THR A 2 -4.43 17.74 -12.10
C THR A 2 -5.86 17.97 -11.58
N PRO A 3 -6.77 16.99 -11.65
CA PRO A 3 -8.10 17.16 -11.09
C PRO A 3 -7.97 17.37 -9.57
N ILE A 4 -8.72 18.34 -9.05
CA ILE A 4 -8.91 18.49 -7.61
C ILE A 4 -9.67 17.26 -7.11
N LEU A 5 -8.94 16.37 -6.43
CA LEU A 5 -9.52 15.20 -5.81
C LEU A 5 -10.36 15.61 -4.60
N PRO A 6 -11.50 14.96 -4.33
CA PRO A 6 -12.18 15.06 -3.05
C PRO A 6 -11.20 14.80 -1.90
N PRO A 7 -11.29 15.52 -0.76
CA PRO A 7 -10.34 15.38 0.34
C PRO A 7 -10.11 13.94 0.81
N ILE A 8 -11.18 13.13 0.80
CA ILE A 8 -11.13 11.73 1.20
C ILE A 8 -10.33 10.86 0.23
N GLU A 9 -10.40 11.14 -1.06
CA GLU A 9 -9.66 10.41 -2.09
C GLU A 9 -8.18 10.81 -2.05
N TYR A 10 -7.89 12.09 -1.83
CA TYR A 10 -6.53 12.56 -1.61
C TYR A 10 -5.88 11.87 -0.40
N LEU A 11 -6.59 11.83 0.73
CA LEU A 11 -6.09 11.16 1.94
C LEU A 11 -5.89 9.66 1.71
N GLN A 12 -6.82 9.00 1.01
CA GLN A 12 -6.68 7.60 0.66
C GLN A 12 -5.43 7.37 -0.20
N ASN A 13 -5.18 8.21 -1.20
CA ASN A 13 -4.00 8.11 -2.05
C ASN A 13 -2.70 8.28 -1.24
N LEU A 14 -2.66 9.24 -0.31
CA LEU A 14 -1.52 9.44 0.58
C LEU A 14 -1.25 8.21 1.46
N ARG A 15 -2.30 7.61 2.04
CA ARG A 15 -2.20 6.38 2.84
C ARG A 15 -1.69 5.20 2.00
N MET A 16 -2.19 5.03 0.78
CA MET A 16 -1.77 3.96 -0.12
C MET A 16 -0.32 4.13 -0.57
N GLU A 17 0.12 5.36 -0.82
CA GLU A 17 1.51 5.66 -1.14
C GLU A 17 2.43 5.32 0.05
N ARG A 18 2.03 5.70 1.26
CA ARG A 18 2.80 5.34 2.46
C ARG A 18 2.86 3.82 2.68
N ALA A 19 1.75 3.13 2.43
CA ALA A 19 1.69 1.68 2.53
C ALA A 19 2.61 0.99 1.51
N ARG A 20 2.67 1.48 0.26
CA ARG A 20 3.62 0.99 -0.75
C ARG A 20 5.06 1.09 -0.26
N GLN A 21 5.45 2.25 0.27
CA GLN A 21 6.80 2.47 0.79
C GLN A 21 7.13 1.48 1.90
N LEU A 22 6.25 1.34 2.90
CA LEU A 22 6.47 0.41 4.02
C LEU A 22 6.55 -1.06 3.56
N LEU A 23 5.76 -1.45 2.56
CA LEU A 23 5.76 -2.81 2.01
C LEU A 23 7.07 -3.17 1.32
N ILE A 24 7.78 -2.20 0.73
CA ILE A 24 9.04 -2.44 0.00
C ILE A 24 10.29 -2.17 0.85
N SER A 25 10.20 -1.34 1.88
CA SER A 25 11.36 -0.93 2.69
C SER A 25 11.46 -1.64 4.05
N THR A 26 10.45 -2.44 4.42
CA THR A 26 10.40 -3.12 5.72
C THR A 26 9.82 -4.52 5.60
N ASP A 27 10.12 -5.35 6.60
CA ASP A 27 9.53 -6.68 6.77
C ASP A 27 8.30 -6.70 7.69
N GLN A 28 7.77 -5.52 8.08
CA GLN A 28 6.63 -5.43 9.00
C GLN A 28 5.44 -6.28 8.55
N PRO A 29 4.71 -6.96 9.43
CA PRO A 29 3.46 -7.63 9.09
C PRO A 29 2.48 -6.70 8.37
N VAL A 30 1.70 -7.24 7.42
CA VAL A 30 0.71 -6.46 6.64
C VAL A 30 -0.33 -5.79 7.56
N ALA A 31 -0.67 -6.44 8.68
CA ALA A 31 -1.58 -5.87 9.68
C ALA A 31 -0.99 -4.62 10.36
N ASP A 32 0.30 -4.65 10.71
CA ASP A 32 0.97 -3.51 11.34
C ASP A 32 1.08 -2.34 10.36
N ILE A 33 1.34 -2.62 9.07
CA ILE A 33 1.33 -1.60 8.02
C ILE A 33 -0.08 -1.00 7.85
N ALA A 34 -1.13 -1.81 7.91
CA ALA A 34 -2.52 -1.32 7.84
C ALA A 34 -2.81 -0.36 9.00
N ALA A 35 -2.45 -0.73 10.22
CA ALA A 35 -2.60 0.13 11.39
C ALA A 35 -1.79 1.43 11.25
N ALA A 36 -0.54 1.34 10.80
CA ALA A 36 0.35 2.49 10.62
C ALA A 36 -0.17 3.50 9.57
N VAL A 37 -0.95 3.06 8.59
CA VAL A 37 -1.58 3.94 7.59
C VAL A 37 -3.05 4.25 7.89
N GLY A 38 -3.52 3.96 9.11
CA GLY A 38 -4.82 4.38 9.62
C GLY A 38 -5.99 3.49 9.20
N TYR A 39 -5.76 2.18 9.06
CA TYR A 39 -6.80 1.16 8.89
C TYR A 39 -6.77 0.17 10.05
N GLU A 40 -7.87 0.08 10.79
CA GLU A 40 -8.03 -0.86 11.91
C GLU A 40 -8.06 -2.32 11.42
N GLU A 41 -8.79 -2.55 10.31
CA GLU A 41 -9.00 -3.89 9.77
C GLU A 41 -8.06 -4.19 8.59
N ALA A 42 -7.10 -5.10 8.81
CA ALA A 42 -6.12 -5.51 7.79
C ALA A 42 -6.77 -6.10 6.53
N CYS A 43 -7.93 -6.77 6.67
CA CYS A 43 -8.71 -7.30 5.56
C CYS A 43 -9.28 -6.18 4.67
N HIS A 44 -9.79 -5.12 5.28
CA HIS A 44 -10.30 -3.96 4.55
C HIS A 44 -9.17 -3.24 3.81
N PHE A 45 -8.06 -2.97 4.51
CA PHE A 45 -6.86 -2.43 3.90
C PHE A 45 -6.40 -3.25 2.70
N SER A 46 -6.30 -4.58 2.84
CA SER A 46 -5.79 -5.46 1.78
C SER A 46 -6.67 -5.43 0.52
N ARG A 47 -8.00 -5.36 0.68
CA ARG A 47 -8.93 -5.23 -0.45
C ARG A 47 -8.77 -3.88 -1.14
N LEU A 48 -8.70 -2.81 -0.37
CA LEU A 48 -8.54 -1.45 -0.91
C LEU A 48 -7.18 -1.29 -1.60
N PHE A 49 -6.10 -1.74 -0.98
CA PHE A 49 -4.76 -1.72 -1.52
C PHE A 49 -4.70 -2.48 -2.85
N LYS A 50 -5.31 -3.67 -2.94
CA LYS A 50 -5.41 -4.42 -4.20
C LYS A 50 -6.17 -3.65 -5.28
N LYS A 51 -7.28 -3.01 -4.92
CA LYS A 51 -8.05 -2.17 -5.85
C LYS A 51 -7.22 -1.00 -6.38
N THR A 52 -6.41 -0.36 -5.54
CA THR A 52 -5.63 0.84 -5.91
C THR A 52 -4.27 0.53 -6.55
N SER A 53 -3.66 -0.61 -6.26
CA SER A 53 -2.30 -0.97 -6.72
C SER A 53 -2.27 -2.12 -7.75
N GLY A 54 -3.40 -2.82 -7.94
CA GLY A 54 -3.51 -3.99 -8.81
C GLY A 54 -2.96 -5.30 -8.21
N ALA A 55 -2.40 -5.30 -7.00
CA ALA A 55 -1.86 -6.49 -6.34
C ALA A 55 -2.15 -6.48 -4.84
N SER A 56 -2.24 -7.67 -4.21
CA SER A 56 -2.35 -7.70 -2.73
C SER A 56 -1.08 -7.14 -2.08
N PRO A 57 -1.13 -6.66 -0.82
CA PRO A 57 0.06 -6.16 -0.13
C PRO A 57 1.23 -7.16 -0.14
N GLN A 58 0.94 -8.45 0.09
CA GLN A 58 1.93 -9.52 0.07
C GLN A 58 2.53 -9.74 -1.33
N GLN A 59 1.68 -9.76 -2.37
CA GLN A 59 2.16 -9.86 -3.76
C GLN A 59 3.00 -8.65 -4.15
N TYR A 60 2.65 -7.46 -3.67
CA TYR A 60 3.38 -6.22 -3.93
C TYR A 60 4.79 -6.28 -3.33
N ARG A 61 4.94 -6.73 -2.07
CA ARG A 61 6.25 -6.97 -1.42
C ARG A 61 7.10 -8.00 -2.16
N GLN A 62 6.50 -9.08 -2.63
CA GLN A 62 7.24 -10.12 -3.35
C GLN A 62 7.80 -9.60 -4.69
N LYS A 63 7.02 -8.81 -5.43
CA LYS A 63 7.45 -8.23 -6.71
C LYS A 63 8.62 -7.26 -6.57
N SER A 64 8.69 -6.48 -5.49
CA SER A 64 9.84 -5.59 -5.25
C SER A 64 11.10 -6.37 -4.91
N THR A 65 10.97 -7.44 -4.13
CA THR A 65 12.11 -8.29 -3.73
C THR A 65 12.70 -9.01 -4.94
N THR A 66 11.87 -9.53 -5.86
CA THR A 66 12.35 -10.23 -7.07
C THR A 66 13.05 -9.33 -8.09
N ARG A 67 12.85 -8.00 -8.05
CA ARG A 67 13.52 -7.06 -8.97
C ARG A 67 14.90 -6.60 -8.49
N LEU A 68 15.28 -6.85 -7.24
CA LEU A 68 16.56 -6.38 -6.68
C LEU A 68 17.76 -7.32 -6.94
N TRP A 69 17.60 -8.38 -7.74
CA TRP A 69 18.68 -9.33 -8.10
C TRP A 69 18.83 -9.57 -9.62
N LYS A 70 18.39 -8.64 -10.45
CA LYS A 70 18.69 -8.67 -11.89
C LYS A 70 19.08 -7.27 -12.35
N ASP A 71 20.24 -6.82 -11.89
CA ASP A 71 21.14 -5.89 -12.58
C ASP A 71 22.57 -6.27 -12.20
#